data_AF-A0AAC9RMP2-F1
#
_entry.id   AF-A0AAC9RMP2-F1
#
_cell.length_a   1.000
_cell.length_b   1.000
_cell.length_c   1.000
_cell.angle_alpha   90.00
_cell.angle_beta   90.00
_cell.angle_gamma   90.00
#
_symmetry.space_group_name_H-M   'P 1'
#
loop_
_entity.id
_entity.type
_entity.pdbx_description
1 polymer ?
#
loop_
_entity_poly.entity_id
_entity_poly.type
_entity_poly.pdbx_seq_one_letter_code
_entity_poly.pdbx_strand_id
1 'polypeptide(L)'
;MMKLPNKKIKIISSIPGRIRLKIEGASKYEKLGYKVVCLFQDLRGIENISFNNTTGNILVLYNNKYLNEGEIIKQIEGFDFSKCLDIFSWPREESIIRIIFKSLNPFCLGRKKYPNKIYKNEYVLSKTLIKLGFLLGTALFLFTSYSMNILSIGILAYPGILFAIASVAYYYAAESFKYHSIFIKKSENIGLLGKTTDVFIQDQILLQEEKVNNIAKEKDLSRMYLQKLITLGKVKNPISSEGQTIIQELRKYGILNITLCTGKKDALTEYIAYYFGLDHIDQLNDQESYITKEQHQKVKLLICHQDFIAYRKKISGDVMMNIETKSSKKVIQGDINLLQKDIIKLPQILRFSGNTDELITRTQVRAVTINVIALFLTMIRQIHPFTAIGIYGINMLAQLIILQNNIHQGKGVLYNAYK
;
A
#
# COMPACT_ATOMS: atom_id res chain seq x y z
N MET A 1 5.46 28.57 12.09
CA MET A 1 4.00 28.25 12.14
C MET A 1 3.30 29.15 11.14
N MET A 2 2.77 28.59 10.06
CA MET A 2 2.04 29.36 9.04
C MET A 2 0.57 29.41 9.49
N LYS A 3 0.06 30.58 9.89
CA LYS A 3 -1.38 30.76 10.12
C LYS A 3 -2.08 30.52 8.78
N LEU A 4 -2.95 29.51 8.73
CA LEU A 4 -3.80 29.27 7.55
C LEU A 4 -4.75 30.46 7.44
N PRO A 5 -4.70 31.27 6.36
CA PRO A 5 -5.62 32.39 6.19
C PRO A 5 -7.06 31.87 6.11
N ASN A 6 -8.04 32.70 6.47
CA ASN A 6 -9.47 32.49 6.20
C ASN A 6 -9.68 32.24 4.69
N LYS A 7 -9.51 31.00 4.26
CA LYS A 7 -9.61 30.60 2.86
C LYS A 7 -11.06 30.34 2.55
N LYS A 8 -11.61 31.11 1.60
CA LYS A 8 -12.98 30.95 1.16
C LYS A 8 -13.12 29.64 0.38
N ILE A 9 -14.18 28.90 0.70
CA ILE A 9 -14.58 27.70 -0.04
C ILE A 9 -15.72 28.12 -0.92
N LYS A 10 -15.56 27.94 -2.23
CA LYS A 10 -16.54 28.34 -3.24
C LYS A 10 -17.13 27.10 -3.87
N ILE A 11 -18.46 26.97 -3.84
CA ILE A 11 -19.16 25.95 -4.61
C ILE A 11 -19.09 26.37 -6.09
N ILE A 12 -18.49 25.52 -6.92
CA ILE A 12 -18.43 25.73 -8.37
C ILE A 12 -19.72 25.24 -9.03
N SER A 13 -20.19 24.07 -8.61
CA SER A 13 -21.42 23.47 -9.13
C SER A 13 -21.97 22.48 -8.10
N SER A 14 -23.29 22.40 -8.01
CA SER A 14 -24.00 21.47 -7.14
C SER A 14 -25.13 20.81 -7.93
N ILE A 15 -25.17 19.48 -7.90
CA ILE A 15 -26.22 18.65 -8.49
C ILE A 15 -26.51 17.57 -7.44
N PRO A 16 -27.76 17.09 -7.30
CA PRO A 16 -28.06 15.98 -6.40
C PRO A 16 -27.07 14.82 -6.60
N GLY A 17 -26.34 14.49 -5.52
CA GLY A 17 -25.36 13.41 -5.43
C GLY A 17 -23.93 13.82 -5.83
N ARG A 18 -23.73 15.09 -6.19
CA ARG A 18 -22.46 15.60 -6.70
C ARG A 18 -22.25 17.09 -6.41
N ILE A 19 -21.24 17.43 -5.62
CA ILE A 19 -20.82 18.82 -5.41
C ILE A 19 -19.36 19.03 -5.82
N ARG A 20 -19.09 20.13 -6.52
CA ARG A 20 -17.74 20.59 -6.86
C ARG A 20 -17.41 21.84 -6.07
N LEU A 21 -16.31 21.78 -5.34
CA LEU A 21 -15.82 22.83 -4.46
C LEU A 21 -14.49 23.36 -5.00
N LYS A 22 -14.23 24.65 -4.82
CA LYS A 22 -12.93 25.28 -5.03
C LYS A 22 -12.44 25.83 -3.71
N ILE A 23 -11.22 25.49 -3.35
CA ILE A 23 -10.64 25.98 -2.11
C ILE A 23 -9.48 26.90 -2.44
N GLU A 24 -9.54 28.11 -1.91
CA GLU A 24 -8.59 29.14 -2.22
C GLU A 24 -7.15 28.73 -1.83
N GLY A 25 -6.25 28.78 -2.81
CA GLY A 25 -4.86 28.36 -2.65
C GLY A 25 -4.67 26.86 -2.42
N ALA A 26 -5.67 25.99 -2.57
CA ALA A 26 -5.44 24.54 -2.54
C ALA A 26 -4.53 24.09 -3.70
N SER A 27 -4.56 24.77 -4.85
CA SER A 27 -3.62 24.51 -5.96
C SER A 27 -2.16 24.85 -5.63
N LYS A 28 -1.93 25.83 -4.75
CA LYS A 28 -0.59 26.22 -4.28
C LYS A 28 -0.13 25.40 -3.06
N TYR A 29 -1.08 24.84 -2.33
CA TYR A 29 -0.85 24.10 -1.10
C TYR A 29 -1.59 22.77 -1.18
N GLU A 30 -1.00 21.81 -1.88
CA GLU A 30 -1.58 20.49 -2.13
C GLU A 30 -2.06 19.81 -0.84
N LYS A 31 -1.27 19.93 0.24
CA LYS A 31 -1.60 19.47 1.59
C LYS A 31 -2.96 19.94 2.09
N LEU A 32 -3.42 21.11 1.66
CA LEU A 32 -4.70 21.67 2.04
C LEU A 32 -5.87 20.99 1.34
N GLY A 33 -5.71 20.65 0.05
CA GLY A 33 -6.69 19.85 -0.68
C GLY A 33 -6.84 18.45 -0.08
N TYR A 34 -5.72 17.81 0.27
CA TYR A 34 -5.74 16.51 0.95
C TYR A 34 -6.43 16.53 2.31
N LYS A 35 -6.19 17.57 3.11
CA LYS A 35 -6.87 17.73 4.41
C LYS A 35 -8.38 17.75 4.29
N VAL A 36 -8.87 18.41 3.24
CA VAL A 36 -10.30 18.47 2.95
C VAL A 36 -10.80 17.10 2.51
N VAL A 37 -10.04 16.40 1.66
CA VAL A 37 -10.35 15.02 1.28
C VAL A 37 -10.52 14.13 2.51
N CYS A 38 -9.56 14.15 3.44
CA CYS A 38 -9.61 13.36 4.67
C CYS A 38 -10.83 13.70 5.54
N LEU A 39 -11.23 14.97 5.62
CA LEU A 39 -12.42 15.38 6.38
C LEU A 39 -13.70 14.70 5.89
N PHE A 40 -13.89 14.70 4.58
CA PHE A 40 -15.13 14.18 4.00
C PHE A 40 -15.19 12.65 3.98
N GLN A 41 -14.05 11.98 4.01
CA GLN A 41 -14.02 10.52 4.05
C GLN A 41 -14.69 9.96 5.31
N ASP A 42 -14.68 10.69 6.41
CA ASP A 42 -15.29 10.27 7.67
C ASP A 42 -16.81 10.58 7.72
N LEU A 43 -17.36 11.28 6.72
CA LEU A 43 -18.79 11.62 6.68
C LEU A 43 -19.62 10.49 6.06
N ARG A 44 -20.58 9.98 6.84
CA ARG A 44 -21.53 8.97 6.39
C ARG A 44 -22.32 9.45 5.18
N GLY A 45 -22.30 8.69 4.09
CA GLY A 45 -23.01 9.03 2.85
C GLY A 45 -22.11 9.64 1.77
N ILE A 46 -20.84 9.92 2.04
CA ILE A 46 -19.86 10.21 0.99
C ILE A 46 -19.49 8.92 0.27
N GLU A 47 -19.65 8.90 -1.05
CA GLU A 47 -19.32 7.75 -1.90
C GLU A 47 -17.90 7.86 -2.47
N ASN A 48 -17.50 9.06 -2.86
CA ASN A 48 -16.16 9.33 -3.35
C ASN A 48 -15.80 10.80 -3.15
N ILE A 49 -14.53 11.07 -2.91
CA ILE A 49 -14.00 12.43 -2.93
C ILE A 49 -12.65 12.45 -3.64
N SER A 50 -12.48 13.43 -4.53
CA SER A 50 -11.26 13.61 -5.30
C SER A 50 -10.81 15.06 -5.26
N PHE A 51 -9.50 15.28 -5.18
CA PHE A 51 -8.88 16.59 -5.23
C PHE A 51 -7.98 16.68 -6.47
N ASN A 52 -8.16 17.75 -7.24
CA ASN A 52 -7.31 18.08 -8.37
C ASN A 52 -6.34 19.18 -7.94
N ASN A 53 -5.07 18.81 -7.75
CA ASN A 53 -4.02 19.72 -7.30
C ASN A 53 -3.71 20.85 -8.31
N THR A 54 -3.91 20.62 -9.60
CA THR A 54 -3.68 21.61 -10.65
C THR A 54 -4.69 22.75 -10.56
N THR A 55 -5.97 22.41 -10.41
CA THR A 55 -7.07 23.37 -10.41
C THR A 55 -7.45 23.87 -9.02
N GLY A 56 -7.08 23.13 -7.97
CA GLY A 56 -7.53 23.36 -6.60
C GLY A 56 -8.98 22.94 -6.37
N ASN A 57 -9.57 22.17 -7.29
CA ASN A 57 -10.96 21.75 -7.23
C ASN A 57 -11.09 20.42 -6.48
N ILE A 58 -12.19 20.29 -5.75
CA ILE A 58 -12.59 19.08 -5.05
C ILE A 58 -13.93 18.63 -5.59
N LEU A 59 -14.03 17.36 -5.99
CA LEU A 59 -15.28 16.75 -6.40
C LEU A 59 -15.70 15.76 -5.32
N VAL A 60 -16.90 15.96 -4.79
CA VAL A 60 -17.52 15.10 -3.79
C VAL A 60 -18.73 14.43 -4.43
N LEU A 61 -18.74 13.11 -4.44
CA LEU A 61 -19.88 12.28 -4.79
C LEU A 61 -20.49 11.75 -3.49
N TYR A 62 -21.79 11.90 -3.35
CA TYR A 62 -22.48 11.57 -2.11
C TYR A 62 -23.85 10.96 -2.40
N ASN A 63 -24.36 10.21 -1.43
CA ASN A 63 -25.64 9.56 -1.52
C ASN A 63 -26.72 10.45 -0.91
N ASN A 64 -27.61 10.98 -1.75
CA ASN A 64 -28.67 11.90 -1.35
C ASN A 64 -29.66 11.34 -0.32
N LYS A 65 -29.65 10.01 -0.09
CA LYS A 65 -30.49 9.39 0.95
C LYS A 65 -29.92 9.60 2.36
N TYR A 66 -28.62 9.78 2.48
CA TYR A 66 -27.91 9.83 3.77
C TYR A 66 -27.28 11.19 4.06
N LEU A 67 -27.01 11.98 3.03
CA LEU A 67 -26.33 13.26 3.15
C LEU A 67 -26.93 14.24 2.14
N ASN A 68 -27.21 15.48 2.56
CA ASN A 68 -27.68 16.54 1.66
C ASN A 68 -26.62 17.65 1.48
N GLU A 69 -26.83 18.51 0.48
CA GLU A 69 -25.90 19.61 0.17
C GLU A 69 -25.71 20.58 1.34
N GLY A 70 -26.78 20.88 2.07
CA GLY A 70 -26.74 21.79 3.22
C GLY A 70 -25.88 21.26 4.35
N GLU A 71 -25.93 19.95 4.62
CA GLU A 71 -25.07 19.28 5.61
C GLU A 71 -23.61 19.28 5.19
N ILE A 72 -23.33 19.02 3.91
CA ILE A 72 -21.99 19.11 3.35
C ILE A 72 -21.43 20.52 3.55
N ILE A 73 -22.22 21.56 3.22
CA ILE A 73 -21.81 22.96 3.37
C ILE A 73 -21.59 23.32 4.84
N LYS A 74 -22.47 22.91 5.75
CA LYS A 74 -22.29 23.16 7.19
C LYS A 74 -21.02 22.51 7.75
N GLN A 75 -20.71 21.29 7.31
CA GLN A 75 -19.47 20.60 7.72
C GLN A 75 -18.22 21.31 7.19
N ILE A 76 -18.30 21.89 5.98
CA ILE A 76 -17.22 22.70 5.40
C ILE A 76 -17.00 23.98 6.18
N GLU A 77 -18.07 24.73 6.43
CA GLU A 77 -18.02 26.05 7.07
C GLU A 77 -17.62 25.97 8.54
N GLY A 78 -18.07 24.92 9.23
CA GLY A 78 -17.69 24.62 10.61
C GLY A 78 -16.28 24.06 10.75
N PHE A 79 -15.57 23.76 9.65
CA PHE A 79 -14.29 23.09 9.74
C PHE A 79 -13.13 24.02 10.07
N ASP A 80 -12.51 23.76 11.22
CA ASP A 80 -11.29 24.41 11.62
C ASP A 80 -10.06 23.77 10.94
N PHE A 81 -9.62 24.36 9.84
CA PHE A 81 -8.41 23.96 9.10
C PHE A 81 -7.14 23.99 9.96
N SER A 82 -7.14 24.70 11.08
CA SER A 82 -6.01 24.75 12.02
C SER A 82 -5.92 23.49 12.90
N LYS A 83 -7.04 22.83 13.21
CA LYS A 83 -7.06 21.52 13.90
C LYS A 83 -6.56 20.38 13.01
N CYS A 84 -6.56 20.62 11.71
CA CYS A 84 -6.10 19.68 10.70
C CYS A 84 -4.55 19.68 10.55
N LEU A 85 -3.80 20.28 11.47
CA LEU A 85 -2.35 20.45 11.37
C LEU A 85 -1.58 19.19 11.80
N ASP A 86 -0.61 18.86 10.93
CA ASP A 86 0.44 17.85 11.06
C ASP A 86 0.09 16.39 10.75
N ILE A 87 -0.78 16.20 9.77
CA ILE A 87 -0.73 15.03 8.89
C ILE A 87 0.70 14.96 8.32
N PHE A 88 1.43 13.91 8.69
CA PHE A 88 2.88 13.68 8.55
C PHE A 88 3.61 14.46 7.44
N SER A 89 4.88 14.80 7.69
CA SER A 89 5.77 15.25 6.63
C SER A 89 5.91 14.15 5.57
N TRP A 90 5.19 14.32 4.45
CA TRP A 90 5.34 13.45 3.28
C TRP A 90 6.84 13.38 2.92
N PRO A 91 7.41 12.17 2.78
CA PRO A 91 8.78 12.04 2.30
C PRO A 91 8.90 12.76 0.94
N ARG A 92 10.04 13.42 0.70
CA ARG A 92 10.30 14.17 -0.54
C ARG A 92 9.89 13.32 -1.74
N GLU A 93 8.96 13.84 -2.52
CA GLU A 93 8.44 13.14 -3.69
C GLU A 93 9.56 12.95 -4.71
N GLU A 94 9.90 11.70 -5.00
CA GLU A 94 10.66 11.40 -6.21
C GLU A 94 9.73 11.61 -7.41
N SER A 95 10.19 12.38 -8.41
CA SER A 95 9.42 12.54 -9.63
C SER A 95 9.31 11.21 -10.38
N ILE A 96 8.16 10.96 -11.01
CA ILE A 96 7.91 9.76 -11.83
C ILE A 96 9.02 9.59 -12.88
N ILE A 97 9.44 10.69 -13.50
CA ILE A 97 10.53 10.71 -14.48
C ILE A 97 11.82 10.14 -13.88
N ARG A 98 12.18 10.56 -12.65
CA ARG A 98 13.37 10.05 -11.97
C ARG A 98 13.25 8.56 -11.63
N ILE A 99 12.06 8.11 -11.25
CA ILE A 99 11.78 6.69 -10.99
C ILE A 99 11.97 5.86 -12.27
N ILE A 100 11.44 6.33 -13.40
CA ILE A 100 11.59 5.69 -14.71
C ILE A 100 13.07 5.62 -15.09
N PHE A 101 13.80 6.74 -15.05
CA PHE A 101 15.22 6.75 -15.40
C PHE A 101 16.07 5.83 -14.51
N LYS A 102 15.78 5.77 -13.20
CA LYS A 102 16.44 4.80 -12.30
C LYS A 102 16.15 3.36 -12.69
N SER A 103 14.91 3.07 -13.08
CA SER A 103 14.45 1.72 -13.46
C SER A 103 15.00 1.26 -14.81
N LEU A 104 15.23 2.20 -15.72
CA LEU A 104 15.83 1.95 -17.03
C LEU A 104 17.36 1.88 -17.00
N ASN A 105 18.00 2.02 -15.85
CA ASN A 105 19.45 1.94 -15.78
C ASN A 105 19.93 0.45 -15.86
N PRO A 106 20.69 0.07 -16.90
CA PRO A 106 21.08 -1.32 -17.17
C PRO A 106 21.97 -1.93 -16.07
N PHE A 107 22.73 -1.08 -15.36
CA PHE A 107 23.58 -1.53 -14.25
C PHE A 107 22.77 -2.07 -13.05
N CYS A 108 21.47 -1.77 -12.97
CA CYS A 108 20.60 -2.25 -11.90
C CYS A 108 20.30 -3.75 -12.00
N LEU A 109 20.37 -4.32 -13.21
CA LEU A 109 20.11 -5.75 -13.47
C LEU A 109 21.26 -6.63 -12.97
N GLY A 110 22.51 -6.20 -13.20
CA GLY A 110 23.71 -6.97 -12.85
C GLY A 110 24.01 -6.99 -11.34
N ARG A 111 23.71 -5.92 -10.61
CA ARG A 111 24.04 -5.79 -9.17
C ARG A 111 22.91 -6.15 -8.19
N LYS A 112 21.78 -6.70 -8.66
CA LYS A 112 20.55 -6.88 -7.85
C LYS A 112 20.23 -5.63 -7.01
N LYS A 113 20.26 -4.46 -7.64
CA LYS A 113 20.05 -3.18 -6.91
C LYS A 113 18.70 -3.15 -6.20
N TYR A 114 17.71 -3.86 -6.74
CA TYR A 114 16.38 -3.96 -6.17
C TYR A 114 16.25 -5.20 -5.27
N PRO A 115 15.54 -5.10 -4.13
CA PRO A 115 15.37 -6.23 -3.23
C PRO A 115 14.69 -7.40 -3.94
N ASN A 116 15.32 -8.57 -3.91
CA ASN A 116 14.84 -9.75 -4.62
C ASN A 116 13.43 -10.20 -4.17
N LYS A 117 13.05 -9.93 -2.90
CA LYS A 117 11.70 -10.21 -2.40
C LYS A 117 10.62 -9.39 -3.14
N ILE A 118 10.92 -8.14 -3.50
CA ILE A 118 9.98 -7.26 -4.21
C ILE A 118 9.97 -7.58 -5.70
N TYR A 119 11.13 -7.76 -6.31
CA TYR A 119 11.26 -7.81 -7.78
C TYR A 119 11.58 -9.22 -8.34
N LYS A 120 11.22 -10.28 -7.61
CA LYS A 120 11.52 -11.67 -7.99
C LYS A 120 11.02 -12.00 -9.40
N ASN A 121 9.77 -11.63 -9.69
CA ASN A 121 9.11 -11.94 -10.97
C ASN A 121 9.78 -11.19 -12.12
N GLU A 122 10.12 -9.92 -11.90
CA GLU A 122 10.84 -9.07 -12.83
C GLU A 122 12.20 -9.66 -13.15
N TYR A 123 12.96 -10.12 -12.15
CA TYR A 123 14.24 -10.78 -12.38
C TYR A 123 14.11 -12.08 -13.19
N VAL A 124 13.08 -12.89 -12.93
CA VAL A 124 12.81 -14.13 -13.70
C VAL A 124 12.45 -13.81 -15.16
N LEU A 125 11.52 -12.89 -15.37
CA LEU A 125 11.11 -12.44 -16.71
C LEU A 125 12.29 -11.78 -17.45
N SER A 126 13.10 -10.99 -16.77
CA SER A 126 14.30 -10.34 -17.34
C SER A 126 15.29 -11.36 -17.89
N LYS A 127 15.59 -12.40 -17.12
CA LYS A 127 16.49 -13.48 -17.57
C LYS A 127 15.95 -14.17 -18.82
N THR A 128 14.64 -14.38 -18.87
CA THR A 128 13.98 -15.03 -20.01
C THR A 128 14.04 -14.15 -21.26
N LEU A 129 13.71 -12.86 -21.12
CA LEU A 129 13.80 -11.87 -22.20
C LEU A 129 15.23 -11.71 -22.74
N ILE A 130 16.22 -11.58 -21.86
CA ILE A 130 17.63 -11.44 -22.27
C ILE A 130 18.10 -12.69 -23.00
N LYS A 131 17.78 -13.89 -22.50
CA LYS A 131 18.13 -15.16 -23.17
C LYS A 131 17.51 -15.24 -24.55
N LEU A 132 16.22 -14.90 -24.67
CA LEU A 132 15.54 -14.87 -25.95
C LEU A 132 16.22 -13.88 -26.91
N GLY A 133 16.42 -12.62 -26.47
CA GLY A 133 17.09 -11.61 -27.27
C GLY A 133 18.49 -12.03 -27.72
N PHE A 134 19.27 -12.68 -26.84
CA PHE A 134 20.59 -13.19 -27.20
C PHE A 134 20.50 -14.29 -28.27
N LEU A 135 19.65 -15.30 -28.09
CA LEU A 135 19.46 -16.39 -29.06
C LEU A 135 18.99 -15.87 -30.42
N LEU A 136 18.03 -14.96 -30.43
CA LEU A 136 17.51 -14.38 -31.67
C LEU A 136 18.56 -13.48 -32.34
N GLY A 137 19.31 -12.70 -31.55
CA GLY A 137 20.37 -11.84 -32.04
C GLY A 137 21.51 -12.61 -32.67
N THR A 138 21.96 -13.71 -32.04
CA THR A 138 23.03 -14.55 -32.59
C THR A 138 22.60 -15.28 -33.85
N ALA A 139 21.41 -15.89 -33.86
CA ALA A 139 20.88 -16.56 -35.05
C ALA A 139 20.83 -15.58 -36.24
N LEU A 140 20.24 -14.41 -36.04
CA LEU A 140 20.04 -13.44 -37.10
C LEU A 140 21.35 -12.81 -37.59
N PHE A 141 22.31 -12.61 -36.69
CA PHE A 141 23.65 -12.19 -37.07
C PHE A 141 24.36 -13.23 -37.96
N LEU A 142 24.25 -14.53 -37.63
CA LEU A 142 24.84 -15.58 -38.44
C LEU A 142 24.24 -15.67 -39.85
N PHE A 143 22.93 -15.41 -40.00
CA PHE A 143 22.26 -15.47 -41.31
C PHE A 143 22.42 -14.22 -42.16
N THR A 144 22.47 -13.04 -41.53
CA THR A 144 22.41 -11.76 -42.27
C THR A 144 23.72 -10.97 -42.23
N SER A 145 24.63 -11.29 -41.31
CA SER A 145 25.83 -10.50 -41.01
C SER A 145 25.57 -9.02 -40.68
N TYR A 146 24.32 -8.65 -40.40
CA TYR A 146 23.91 -7.25 -40.20
C TYR A 146 23.86 -6.90 -38.72
N SER A 147 24.92 -6.26 -38.22
CA SER A 147 25.09 -5.91 -36.80
C SER A 147 24.01 -4.97 -36.25
N MET A 148 23.38 -4.14 -37.09
CA MET A 148 22.30 -3.24 -36.66
C MET A 148 21.07 -4.00 -36.15
N ASN A 149 20.79 -5.20 -36.68
CA ASN A 149 19.67 -6.01 -36.20
C ASN A 149 19.92 -6.51 -34.76
N ILE A 150 21.17 -6.79 -34.40
CA ILE A 150 21.54 -7.14 -33.01
C ILE A 150 21.17 -5.99 -32.09
N LEU A 151 21.46 -4.75 -32.49
CA LEU A 151 21.19 -3.56 -31.67
C LEU A 151 19.68 -3.37 -31.47
N SER A 152 18.88 -3.51 -32.53
CA SER A 152 17.41 -3.50 -32.45
C SER A 152 16.86 -4.59 -31.51
N ILE A 153 17.39 -5.81 -31.63
CA ILE A 153 17.02 -6.92 -30.75
C ILE A 153 17.41 -6.64 -29.30
N GLY A 154 18.60 -6.08 -29.07
CA GLY A 154 19.07 -5.69 -27.75
C GLY A 154 18.15 -4.65 -27.09
N ILE A 155 17.68 -3.65 -27.85
CA ILE A 155 16.72 -2.65 -27.36
C ILE A 155 15.38 -3.32 -26.98
N LEU A 156 14.81 -4.15 -27.86
CA LEU A 156 13.50 -4.75 -27.63
C LEU A 156 13.53 -5.81 -26.51
N ALA A 157 14.64 -6.52 -26.36
CA ALA A 157 14.85 -7.50 -25.29
C ALA A 157 15.26 -6.85 -23.95
N TYR A 158 15.47 -5.53 -23.91
CA TYR A 158 15.90 -4.85 -22.70
C TYR A 158 14.81 -4.89 -21.63
N PRO A 159 15.09 -5.42 -20.41
CA PRO A 159 14.04 -5.67 -19.43
C PRO A 159 13.70 -4.45 -18.56
N GLY A 160 14.29 -3.28 -18.80
CA GLY A 160 14.05 -2.08 -17.99
C GLY A 160 12.58 -1.69 -17.88
N ILE A 161 11.76 -2.01 -18.89
CA ILE A 161 10.31 -1.80 -18.91
C ILE A 161 9.60 -2.52 -17.75
N LEU A 162 10.07 -3.71 -17.35
CA LEU A 162 9.49 -4.48 -16.26
C LEU A 162 9.62 -3.75 -14.91
N PHE A 163 10.83 -3.26 -14.63
CA PHE A 163 11.14 -2.52 -13.40
C PHE A 163 10.49 -1.14 -13.40
N ALA A 164 10.37 -0.49 -14.57
CA ALA A 164 9.69 0.80 -14.69
C ALA A 164 8.19 0.65 -14.39
N ILE A 165 7.53 -0.36 -14.96
CA ILE A 165 6.11 -0.66 -14.69
C ILE A 165 5.90 -0.90 -13.20
N ALA A 166 6.69 -1.77 -12.57
CA ALA A 166 6.54 -2.08 -11.14
C ALA A 166 6.80 -0.86 -10.25
N SER A 167 7.89 -0.13 -10.47
CA SER A 167 8.25 1.03 -9.63
C SER A 167 7.23 2.16 -9.74
N VAL A 168 6.70 2.41 -10.95
CA VAL A 168 5.67 3.43 -11.17
C VAL A 168 4.32 2.99 -10.61
N ALA A 169 3.97 1.69 -10.69
CA ALA A 169 2.77 1.15 -10.06
C ALA A 169 2.79 1.37 -8.55
N TYR A 170 3.89 1.00 -7.90
CA TYR A 170 4.06 1.22 -6.47
C TYR A 170 4.01 2.70 -6.10
N TYR A 171 4.55 3.59 -6.94
CA TYR A 171 4.42 5.03 -6.75
C TYR A 171 2.95 5.49 -6.75
N TYR A 172 2.18 5.13 -7.77
CA TYR A 172 0.76 5.52 -7.86
C TYR A 172 -0.10 4.88 -6.76
N ALA A 173 0.20 3.65 -6.37
CA ALA A 173 -0.46 3.01 -5.24
C ALA A 173 -0.15 3.75 -3.93
N ALA A 174 1.11 4.14 -3.70
CA ALA A 174 1.50 4.93 -2.52
C ALA A 174 0.83 6.30 -2.50
N GLU A 175 0.71 6.93 -3.66
CA GLU A 175 -0.02 8.18 -3.82
C GLU A 175 -1.51 8.02 -3.48
N SER A 176 -2.10 6.89 -3.82
CA SER A 176 -3.51 6.57 -3.50
C SER A 176 -3.74 6.46 -1.99
N PHE A 177 -2.80 5.86 -1.25
CA PHE A 177 -2.87 5.76 0.21
C PHE A 177 -2.79 7.13 0.91
N LYS A 178 -2.19 8.14 0.27
CA LYS A 178 -2.11 9.48 0.85
C LYS A 178 -3.47 10.07 1.17
N TYR A 179 -4.46 9.76 0.33
CA TYR A 179 -5.81 10.26 0.49
C TYR A 179 -6.53 9.63 1.67
N HIS A 180 -6.04 8.51 2.23
CA HIS A 180 -6.71 7.75 3.29
C HIS A 180 -5.99 7.84 4.65
N SER A 181 -5.16 8.85 4.84
CA SER A 181 -4.34 9.03 6.06
C SER A 181 -3.41 7.83 6.35
N ILE A 182 -2.95 7.16 5.28
CA ILE A 182 -2.00 6.05 5.35
C ILE A 182 -0.66 6.54 4.80
N PHE A 183 0.38 6.46 5.62
CA PHE A 183 1.69 7.03 5.31
C PHE A 183 2.68 5.94 5.00
N ILE A 184 3.19 5.93 3.78
CA ILE A 184 4.16 4.94 3.32
C ILE A 184 5.50 5.63 3.13
N LYS A 185 6.52 5.14 3.84
CA LYS A 185 7.88 5.72 3.82
C LYS A 185 8.57 5.55 2.47
N LYS A 186 8.39 4.39 1.85
CA LYS A 186 8.93 4.03 0.53
C LYS A 186 7.86 3.30 -0.27
N SER A 187 7.65 3.70 -1.52
CA SER A 187 6.63 3.08 -2.38
C SER A 187 6.85 1.58 -2.55
N GLU A 188 8.09 1.11 -2.57
CA GLU A 188 8.41 -0.33 -2.73
C GLU A 188 7.84 -1.21 -1.61
N ASN A 189 7.51 -0.64 -0.45
CA ASN A 189 6.87 -1.37 0.65
C ASN A 189 5.47 -1.89 0.27
N ILE A 190 4.82 -1.30 -0.74
CA ILE A 190 3.54 -1.79 -1.27
C ILE A 190 3.71 -3.15 -1.94
N GLY A 191 4.80 -3.35 -2.68
CA GLY A 191 5.09 -4.65 -3.28
C GLY A 191 5.42 -5.72 -2.25
N LEU A 192 5.92 -5.34 -1.07
CA LEU A 192 6.05 -6.27 0.05
C LEU A 192 4.68 -6.55 0.69
N LEU A 193 3.86 -5.51 0.91
CA LEU A 193 2.51 -5.68 1.44
C LEU A 193 1.66 -6.64 0.59
N GLY A 194 1.68 -6.47 -0.74
CA GLY A 194 0.93 -7.31 -1.68
C GLY A 194 1.34 -8.78 -1.67
N LYS A 195 2.55 -9.08 -1.18
CA LYS A 195 3.14 -10.44 -1.09
C LYS A 195 3.13 -11.00 0.32
N THR A 196 2.52 -10.30 1.27
CA THR A 196 2.47 -10.71 2.68
C THR A 196 1.76 -12.06 2.80
N THR A 197 2.44 -13.01 3.42
CA THR A 197 1.88 -14.34 3.71
C THR A 197 1.74 -14.58 5.20
N ASP A 198 2.62 -13.96 6.01
CA ASP A 198 2.62 -14.10 7.45
C ASP A 198 2.41 -12.73 8.09
N VAL A 199 1.48 -12.66 9.03
CA VAL A 199 1.14 -11.42 9.74
C VAL A 199 1.38 -11.61 11.23
N PHE A 200 2.17 -10.70 11.79
CA PHE A 200 2.51 -10.63 13.20
C PHE A 200 1.77 -9.44 13.79
N ILE A 201 0.82 -9.66 14.69
CA ILE A 201 -0.02 -8.60 15.27
C ILE A 201 0.25 -8.50 16.76
N GLN A 202 0.55 -7.29 17.23
CA GLN A 202 0.65 -7.01 18.65
C GLN A 202 -0.70 -7.21 19.36
N ASP A 203 -0.71 -7.90 20.48
CA ASP A 203 -1.87 -8.18 21.32
C ASP A 203 -2.77 -6.96 21.60
N GLN A 204 -2.19 -5.82 22.00
CA GLN A 204 -2.92 -4.59 22.34
C GLN A 204 -3.83 -4.08 21.23
N ILE A 205 -3.48 -4.36 19.97
CA ILE A 205 -4.26 -3.96 18.80
C ILE A 205 -5.63 -4.66 18.76
N LEU A 206 -5.71 -5.88 19.29
CA LEU A 206 -6.90 -6.72 19.23
C LEU A 206 -7.81 -6.53 20.47
N LEU A 207 -7.43 -5.64 21.39
CA LEU A 207 -8.06 -5.44 22.68
C LEU A 207 -8.87 -4.14 22.75
N GLN A 208 -9.90 -4.13 23.60
CA GLN A 208 -10.65 -2.92 23.95
C GLN A 208 -9.91 -2.16 25.07
N GLU A 209 -9.37 -0.96 24.77
CA GLU A 209 -8.51 -0.17 25.67
C GLU A 209 -9.07 0.02 27.09
N GLU A 210 -10.36 0.29 27.23
CA GLU A 210 -10.99 0.60 28.52
C GLU A 210 -11.06 -0.59 29.49
N LYS A 211 -10.87 -1.83 29.03
CA LYS A 211 -11.26 -3.04 29.79
C LYS A 211 -10.09 -3.93 30.22
N VAL A 212 -8.90 -3.71 29.67
CA VAL A 212 -7.68 -4.45 30.03
C VAL A 212 -7.29 -4.19 31.49
N ASN A 213 -7.54 -2.97 32.01
CA ASN A 213 -7.19 -2.56 33.37
C ASN A 213 -7.95 -3.29 34.49
N ASN A 214 -9.09 -3.93 34.19
CA ASN A 214 -9.85 -4.70 35.17
C ASN A 214 -9.41 -6.17 35.25
N ILE A 215 -8.97 -6.74 34.12
CA ILE A 215 -8.53 -8.14 34.04
C ILE A 215 -7.05 -8.27 34.46
N ALA A 216 -6.22 -7.28 34.12
CA ALA A 216 -4.78 -7.27 34.47
C ALA A 216 -4.48 -7.17 35.98
N LYS A 217 -5.47 -6.84 36.81
CA LYS A 217 -5.32 -6.78 38.28
C LYS A 217 -5.35 -8.15 38.95
N GLU A 218 -5.91 -9.17 38.31
CA GLU A 218 -5.96 -10.53 38.84
C GLU A 218 -4.75 -11.33 38.28
N LYS A 219 -3.64 -11.29 39.02
CA LYS A 219 -2.32 -11.73 38.54
C LYS A 219 -2.16 -13.25 38.27
N ASP A 220 -3.12 -14.09 38.65
CA ASP A 220 -3.01 -15.56 38.59
C ASP A 220 -4.22 -16.26 37.93
N LEU A 221 -4.86 -15.61 36.97
CA LEU A 221 -5.92 -16.26 36.20
C LEU A 221 -5.30 -17.28 35.23
N SER A 222 -5.84 -18.49 35.17
CA SER A 222 -5.54 -19.43 34.07
C SER A 222 -6.42 -19.10 32.85
N ARG A 223 -5.96 -19.46 31.64
CA ARG A 223 -6.75 -19.30 30.40
C ARG A 223 -8.15 -19.88 30.52
N MET A 224 -8.26 -21.10 31.07
CA MET A 224 -9.53 -21.82 31.21
C MET A 224 -10.48 -21.09 32.17
N TYR A 225 -9.95 -20.50 33.25
CA TYR A 225 -10.75 -19.75 34.19
C TYR A 225 -11.22 -18.41 33.60
N LEU A 226 -10.35 -17.69 32.89
CA LEU A 226 -10.73 -16.46 32.17
C LEU A 226 -11.83 -16.74 31.12
N GLN A 227 -11.67 -17.82 30.34
CA GLN A 227 -12.68 -18.27 29.38
C GLN A 227 -14.03 -18.54 30.08
N LYS A 228 -14.01 -19.28 31.19
CA LYS A 228 -15.21 -19.58 31.98
C LYS A 228 -15.89 -18.30 32.48
N LEU A 229 -15.13 -17.32 32.98
CA LEU A 229 -15.68 -16.05 33.44
C LEU A 229 -16.36 -15.28 32.31
N ILE A 230 -15.79 -15.30 31.10
CA ILE A 230 -16.37 -14.64 29.93
C ILE A 230 -17.65 -15.35 29.46
N THR A 231 -17.62 -16.68 29.36
CA THR A 231 -18.79 -17.48 28.96
C THR A 231 -19.95 -17.34 29.94
N LEU A 232 -19.65 -17.24 31.25
CA LEU A 232 -20.65 -17.01 32.29
C LEU A 232 -21.11 -15.54 32.39
N GLY A 233 -20.61 -14.65 31.52
CA GLY A 233 -20.96 -13.22 31.52
C GLY A 233 -20.43 -12.43 32.72
N LYS A 234 -19.57 -13.03 33.55
CA LYS A 234 -18.96 -12.38 34.72
C LYS A 234 -17.89 -11.35 34.32
N VAL A 235 -17.24 -11.58 33.17
CA VAL A 235 -16.26 -10.67 32.56
C VAL A 235 -16.69 -10.41 31.12
N LYS A 236 -16.68 -9.15 30.69
CA LYS A 236 -16.97 -8.82 29.28
C LYS A 236 -15.82 -9.31 28.39
N ASN A 237 -16.13 -9.78 27.19
CA ASN A 237 -15.11 -10.19 26.21
C ASN A 237 -14.14 -9.01 25.95
N PRO A 238 -12.83 -9.17 26.22
CA PRO A 238 -11.85 -8.10 26.08
C PRO A 238 -11.49 -7.79 24.61
N ILE A 239 -11.92 -8.64 23.68
CA ILE A 239 -11.58 -8.54 22.26
C ILE A 239 -12.40 -7.45 21.57
N SER A 240 -11.75 -6.62 20.77
CA SER A 240 -12.42 -5.55 20.02
C SER A 240 -13.19 -6.08 18.81
N SER A 241 -14.29 -5.42 18.47
CA SER A 241 -15.04 -5.73 17.24
C SER A 241 -14.21 -5.44 15.98
N GLU A 242 -13.36 -4.40 16.02
CA GLU A 242 -12.41 -4.15 14.94
C GLU A 242 -11.40 -5.29 14.82
N GLY A 243 -10.83 -5.76 15.92
CA GLY A 243 -9.89 -6.89 15.94
C GLY A 243 -10.50 -8.15 15.35
N GLN A 244 -11.76 -8.45 15.68
CA GLN A 244 -12.48 -9.57 15.09
C GLN A 244 -12.66 -9.42 13.58
N THR A 245 -13.08 -8.24 13.14
CA THR A 245 -13.26 -7.95 11.71
C THR A 245 -11.95 -8.09 10.95
N ILE A 246 -10.85 -7.57 11.51
CA ILE A 246 -9.51 -7.65 10.92
C ILE A 246 -9.10 -9.11 10.71
N ILE A 247 -9.13 -9.94 11.75
CA ILE A 247 -8.69 -11.34 11.66
C ILE A 247 -9.55 -12.13 10.67
N GLN A 248 -10.87 -11.95 10.70
CA GLN A 248 -11.78 -12.62 9.77
C GLN A 248 -11.50 -12.23 8.32
N GLU A 249 -11.25 -10.95 8.05
CA GLU A 249 -10.99 -10.45 6.71
C GLU A 249 -9.62 -10.89 6.20
N LEU A 250 -8.57 -10.85 7.04
CA LEU A 250 -7.25 -11.40 6.70
C LEU A 250 -7.35 -12.86 6.23
N ARG A 251 -8.14 -13.68 6.94
CA ARG A 251 -8.40 -15.07 6.54
C ARG A 251 -9.15 -15.20 5.22
N LYS A 252 -10.15 -14.35 4.96
CA LYS A 252 -10.85 -14.30 3.66
C LYS A 252 -9.90 -13.95 2.51
N TYR A 253 -8.85 -13.16 2.78
CA TYR A 253 -7.78 -12.86 1.82
C TYR A 253 -6.74 -13.99 1.68
N GLY A 254 -6.89 -15.11 2.40
CA GLY A 254 -5.96 -16.23 2.35
C GLY A 254 -4.74 -16.09 3.25
N ILE A 255 -4.70 -15.08 4.13
CA ILE A 255 -3.64 -14.94 5.14
C ILE A 255 -4.05 -15.78 6.36
N LEU A 256 -3.51 -16.99 6.41
CA LEU A 256 -3.80 -17.96 7.47
C LEU A 256 -2.76 -17.93 8.60
N ASN A 257 -1.51 -17.61 8.26
CA ASN A 257 -0.40 -17.58 9.22
C ASN A 257 -0.41 -16.25 9.99
N ILE A 258 -1.27 -16.17 11.00
CA ILE A 258 -1.36 -15.00 11.88
C ILE A 258 -0.76 -15.38 13.23
N THR A 259 0.31 -14.68 13.62
CA THR A 259 1.02 -14.88 14.89
C THR A 259 0.74 -13.72 15.83
N LEU A 260 0.42 -14.02 17.07
CA LEU A 260 0.23 -13.02 18.12
C LEU A 260 1.59 -12.62 18.70
N CYS A 261 1.93 -11.34 18.69
CA CYS A 261 3.14 -10.83 19.33
C CYS A 261 2.81 -10.17 20.67
N THR A 262 3.55 -10.52 21.71
CA THR A 262 3.38 -9.92 23.04
C THR A 262 4.71 -9.66 23.74
N GLY A 263 4.70 -8.68 24.65
CA GLY A 263 5.81 -8.45 25.58
C GLY A 263 5.84 -9.46 26.72
N LYS A 264 4.67 -10.02 27.09
CA LYS A 264 4.54 -11.00 28.19
C LYS A 264 3.44 -12.00 27.87
N LYS A 265 3.77 -13.28 27.89
CA LYS A 265 2.78 -14.35 27.83
C LYS A 265 2.01 -14.43 29.15
N ASP A 266 0.70 -14.33 29.08
CA ASP A 266 -0.25 -14.35 30.20
C ASP A 266 -1.60 -14.97 29.77
N ALA A 267 -2.55 -15.11 30.70
CA ALA A 267 -3.84 -15.72 30.36
C ALA A 267 -4.68 -14.91 29.38
N LEU A 268 -4.48 -13.59 29.31
CA LEU A 268 -5.19 -12.74 28.35
C LEU A 268 -4.69 -13.02 26.93
N THR A 269 -3.36 -13.03 26.74
CA THR A 269 -2.74 -13.35 25.44
C THR A 269 -3.06 -14.77 24.98
N GLU A 270 -3.06 -15.75 25.89
CA GLU A 270 -3.51 -17.12 25.58
C GLU A 270 -5.00 -17.19 25.21
N TYR A 271 -5.85 -16.39 25.87
CA TYR A 271 -7.27 -16.28 25.53
C TYR A 271 -7.47 -15.65 24.15
N ILE A 272 -6.72 -14.58 23.80
CA ILE A 272 -6.77 -13.95 22.47
C ILE A 272 -6.42 -14.98 21.39
N ALA A 273 -5.30 -15.68 21.57
CA ALA A 273 -4.87 -16.71 20.63
C ALA A 273 -5.91 -17.81 20.48
N TYR A 274 -6.49 -18.29 21.59
CA TYR A 274 -7.58 -19.28 21.56
C TYR A 274 -8.83 -18.76 20.83
N TYR A 275 -9.30 -17.56 21.18
CA TYR A 275 -10.52 -16.98 20.60
C TYR A 275 -10.42 -16.81 19.09
N PHE A 276 -9.26 -16.37 18.61
CA PHE A 276 -9.02 -16.23 17.18
C PHE A 276 -8.58 -17.53 16.52
N GLY A 277 -8.21 -18.57 17.26
CA GLY A 277 -7.60 -19.79 16.72
C GLY A 277 -6.27 -19.48 16.05
N LEU A 278 -5.38 -18.77 16.76
CA LEU A 278 -4.01 -18.49 16.33
C LEU A 278 -3.10 -19.60 16.85
N ASP A 279 -2.33 -20.22 15.95
CA ASP A 279 -1.49 -21.36 16.29
C ASP A 279 -0.22 -20.97 17.06
N HIS A 280 0.20 -19.70 16.94
CA HIS A 280 1.48 -19.23 17.44
C HIS A 280 1.35 -17.92 18.23
N ILE A 281 2.00 -17.91 19.40
CA ILE A 281 2.24 -16.73 20.23
C ILE A 281 3.75 -16.56 20.30
N ASP A 282 4.25 -15.40 19.89
CA ASP A 282 5.67 -15.07 19.93
C ASP A 282 5.93 -14.03 21.03
N GLN A 283 6.83 -14.39 21.95
CA GLN A 283 7.22 -13.53 23.07
C GLN A 283 8.54 -12.84 22.74
N LEU A 284 8.51 -11.51 22.63
CA LEU A 284 9.62 -10.73 22.06
C LEU A 284 10.86 -10.57 22.95
N ASN A 285 10.79 -11.09 24.18
CA ASN A 285 11.93 -11.14 25.09
C ASN A 285 12.81 -12.39 24.89
N ASP A 286 12.33 -13.38 24.14
CA ASP A 286 13.10 -14.58 23.87
C ASP A 286 14.18 -14.30 22.82
N GLN A 287 15.40 -14.79 23.07
CA GLN A 287 16.54 -14.65 22.14
C GLN A 287 16.32 -15.39 20.81
N GLU A 288 15.32 -16.27 20.75
CA GLU A 288 14.95 -17.10 19.61
C GLU A 288 13.47 -16.91 19.23
N SER A 289 13.08 -15.69 18.83
CA SER A 289 11.71 -15.42 18.37
C SER A 289 11.34 -16.29 17.17
N TYR A 290 10.11 -16.80 17.13
CA TYR A 290 9.59 -17.62 16.02
C TYR A 290 9.76 -16.90 14.66
N ILE A 291 9.67 -15.55 14.69
CA ILE A 291 9.96 -14.65 13.58
C ILE A 291 11.35 -14.92 12.94
N THR A 292 12.36 -15.30 13.71
CA THR A 292 13.72 -15.55 13.20
C THR A 292 13.95 -16.97 12.64
N LYS A 293 13.13 -17.95 13.04
CA LYS A 293 13.32 -19.36 12.66
C LYS A 293 12.63 -19.77 11.35
N GLU A 294 11.57 -19.07 10.95
CA GLU A 294 10.83 -19.45 9.72
C GLU A 294 11.40 -18.89 8.41
N GLN A 295 11.41 -19.77 7.40
CA GLN A 295 11.93 -19.73 6.04
C GLN A 295 12.11 -18.36 5.37
N HIS A 296 13.27 -18.17 4.72
CA HIS A 296 13.70 -17.01 3.96
C HIS A 296 12.79 -16.55 2.77
N GLN A 297 11.72 -17.29 2.44
CA GLN A 297 10.93 -17.04 1.24
C GLN A 297 9.59 -16.31 1.46
N LYS A 298 9.04 -16.34 2.69
CA LYS A 298 7.76 -15.71 3.00
C LYS A 298 7.95 -14.22 3.34
N VAL A 299 6.98 -13.38 3.00
CA VAL A 299 7.00 -11.94 3.35
C VAL A 299 6.24 -11.74 4.64
N LYS A 300 6.95 -11.19 5.64
CA LYS A 300 6.45 -11.03 7.02
C LYS A 300 6.05 -9.59 7.28
N LEU A 301 4.79 -9.37 7.63
CA LEU A 301 4.27 -8.07 8.06
C LEU A 301 4.16 -8.02 9.58
N LEU A 302 4.83 -7.05 10.21
CA LEU A 302 4.64 -6.73 11.62
C LEU A 302 3.67 -5.56 11.77
N ILE A 303 2.67 -5.71 12.63
CA ILE A 303 1.67 -4.69 12.97
C ILE A 303 1.78 -4.41 14.47
N CYS A 304 2.17 -3.20 14.83
CA CYS A 304 2.41 -2.82 16.22
C CYS A 304 2.15 -1.33 16.48
N HIS A 305 1.98 -0.97 17.75
CA HIS A 305 1.97 0.43 18.19
C HIS A 305 3.37 1.03 18.24
N GLN A 306 3.45 2.36 18.31
CA GLN A 306 4.70 3.11 18.29
C GLN A 306 5.65 2.72 19.42
N ASP A 307 5.12 2.46 20.62
CA ASP A 307 5.91 2.09 21.79
C ASP A 307 6.59 0.71 21.61
N PHE A 308 6.13 -0.07 20.65
CA PHE A 308 6.64 -1.39 20.31
C PHE A 308 7.77 -1.36 19.27
N ILE A 309 8.09 -0.19 18.70
CA ILE A 309 9.08 -0.05 17.63
C ILE A 309 10.51 -0.32 18.12
N ALA A 310 10.79 -0.12 19.40
CA ALA A 310 12.10 -0.45 19.99
C ALA A 310 12.46 -1.94 19.76
N TYR A 311 11.46 -2.81 19.63
CA TYR A 311 11.62 -4.23 19.37
C TYR A 311 11.84 -4.56 17.88
N ARG A 312 11.73 -3.59 16.95
CA ARG A 312 12.00 -3.78 15.51
C ARG A 312 13.35 -4.41 15.23
N LYS A 313 14.40 -4.04 16.00
CA LYS A 313 15.73 -4.64 15.81
C LYS A 313 15.77 -6.15 16.09
N LYS A 314 14.85 -6.64 16.92
CA LYS A 314 14.70 -8.07 17.28
C LYS A 314 13.74 -8.81 16.34
N ILE A 315 12.88 -8.08 15.63
CA ILE A 315 11.86 -8.63 14.74
C ILE A 315 12.33 -8.51 13.29
N SER A 316 12.68 -9.63 12.67
CA SER A 316 13.04 -9.74 11.25
C SER A 316 11.82 -9.64 10.31
N GLY A 317 10.96 -8.63 10.53
CA GLY A 317 9.85 -8.31 9.63
C GLY A 317 10.36 -7.65 8.35
N ASP A 318 9.77 -8.02 7.21
CA ASP A 318 10.07 -7.38 5.92
C ASP A 318 9.42 -6.00 5.82
N VAL A 319 8.24 -5.85 6.44
CA VAL A 319 7.48 -4.60 6.49
C VAL A 319 6.95 -4.39 7.91
N MET A 320 7.06 -3.16 8.40
CA MET A 320 6.45 -2.75 9.67
C MET A 320 5.33 -1.73 9.44
N MET A 321 4.11 -2.09 9.82
CA MET A 321 2.98 -1.18 9.95
C MET A 321 2.84 -0.71 11.39
N ASN A 322 3.04 0.59 11.58
CA ASN A 322 2.89 1.25 12.87
C ASN A 322 1.46 1.80 13.03
N ILE A 323 0.83 1.54 14.17
CA ILE A 323 -0.47 2.10 14.55
C ILE A 323 -0.27 3.20 15.56
N GLU A 324 -0.61 4.43 15.16
CA GLU A 324 -0.49 5.62 15.99
C GLU A 324 -1.82 5.97 16.65
N THR A 325 -1.78 6.14 17.97
CA THR A 325 -2.95 6.53 18.78
C THR A 325 -3.29 8.02 18.61
N LYS A 326 -2.29 8.86 18.32
CA LYS A 326 -2.45 10.30 18.07
C LYS A 326 -1.57 10.73 16.91
N SER A 327 -2.03 11.70 16.10
CA SER A 327 -1.21 12.33 15.07
C SER A 327 -0.11 13.16 15.74
N SER A 328 1.05 12.56 15.97
CA SER A 328 2.19 13.25 16.57
C SER A 328 3.12 13.74 15.47
N LYS A 329 3.73 14.92 15.65
CA LYS A 329 4.77 15.45 14.74
C LYS A 329 6.04 14.59 14.67
N LYS A 330 6.15 13.53 15.48
CA LYS A 330 7.37 12.74 15.57
C LYS A 330 7.59 11.93 14.29
N VAL A 331 8.86 11.68 14.03
CA VAL A 331 9.39 11.01 12.85
C VAL A 331 8.62 9.71 12.56
N ILE A 332 8.22 9.53 11.31
CA ILE A 332 7.71 8.26 10.75
C ILE A 332 8.72 7.14 11.08
N GLN A 333 8.40 6.34 12.08
CA GLN A 333 9.26 5.22 12.52
C GLN A 333 8.87 3.90 11.83
N GLY A 334 7.60 3.76 11.41
CA GLY A 334 7.07 2.70 10.57
C GLY A 334 7.49 2.77 9.10
N ASP A 335 7.52 1.62 8.44
CA ASP A 335 7.57 1.57 6.98
C ASP A 335 6.23 2.03 6.38
N ILE A 336 5.15 1.73 7.11
CA ILE A 336 3.78 2.22 6.91
C ILE A 336 3.26 2.72 8.26
N ASN A 337 2.52 3.81 8.28
CA ASN A 337 1.91 4.35 9.50
C ASN A 337 0.42 4.58 9.25
N LEU A 338 -0.38 4.13 10.19
CA LEU A 338 -1.83 4.15 10.18
C LEU A 338 -2.31 4.75 11.51
N LEU A 339 -3.36 5.57 11.49
CA LEU A 339 -3.99 6.01 12.73
C LEU A 339 -4.84 4.87 13.31
N GLN A 340 -4.92 4.77 14.64
CA GLN A 340 -5.71 3.73 15.30
C GLN A 340 -7.18 3.71 14.85
N LYS A 341 -7.78 4.89 14.63
CA LYS A 341 -9.15 5.00 14.09
C LYS A 341 -9.31 4.35 12.71
N ASP A 342 -8.23 4.23 11.95
CA ASP A 342 -8.20 3.72 10.58
C ASP A 342 -7.77 2.24 10.53
N ILE A 343 -7.58 1.59 11.68
CA ILE A 343 -7.10 0.21 11.74
C ILE A 343 -8.00 -0.78 10.99
N ILE A 344 -9.30 -0.53 10.98
CA ILE A 344 -10.27 -1.36 10.28
C ILE A 344 -10.04 -1.42 8.76
N LYS A 345 -9.27 -0.45 8.20
CA LYS A 345 -8.87 -0.40 6.79
C LYS A 345 -7.70 -1.34 6.47
N LEU A 346 -7.01 -1.89 7.47
CA LEU A 346 -5.83 -2.77 7.29
C LEU A 346 -6.05 -3.89 6.25
N PRO A 347 -7.15 -4.67 6.28
CA PRO A 347 -7.37 -5.71 5.26
C PRO A 347 -7.50 -5.14 3.85
N GLN A 348 -8.07 -3.94 3.70
CA GLN A 348 -8.21 -3.27 2.41
C GLN A 348 -6.88 -2.76 1.87
N ILE A 349 -5.98 -2.30 2.76
CA ILE A 349 -4.61 -1.91 2.40
C ILE A 349 -3.88 -3.10 1.78
N LEU A 350 -3.99 -4.27 2.41
CA LEU A 350 -3.40 -5.51 1.92
C LEU A 350 -4.03 -5.94 0.59
N ARG A 351 -5.35 -5.92 0.48
CA ARG A 351 -6.07 -6.24 -0.76
C ARG A 351 -5.67 -5.31 -1.91
N PHE A 352 -5.64 -4.00 -1.68
CA PHE A 352 -5.26 -3.02 -2.69
C PHE A 352 -3.82 -3.23 -3.14
N SER A 353 -2.92 -3.55 -2.21
CA SER A 353 -1.53 -3.88 -2.52
C SER A 353 -1.42 -5.17 -3.34
N GLY A 354 -2.16 -6.23 -2.99
CA GLY A 354 -2.19 -7.49 -3.75
C GLY A 354 -2.78 -7.32 -5.17
N ASN A 355 -3.87 -6.55 -5.29
CA ASN A 355 -4.46 -6.18 -6.59
C ASN A 355 -3.46 -5.37 -7.45
N THR A 356 -2.65 -4.52 -6.82
CA THR A 356 -1.59 -3.76 -7.51
C THR A 356 -0.55 -4.70 -8.09
N ASP A 357 -0.12 -5.73 -7.35
CA ASP A 357 0.82 -6.75 -7.83
C ASP A 357 0.28 -7.59 -8.99
N GLU A 358 -1.00 -7.95 -8.93
CA GLU A 358 -1.68 -8.64 -10.04
C GLU A 358 -1.71 -7.75 -11.30
N LEU A 359 -2.04 -6.47 -11.12
CA LEU A 359 -2.07 -5.49 -12.20
C LEU A 359 -0.68 -5.27 -12.81
N ILE A 360 0.36 -5.18 -11.99
CA ILE A 360 1.77 -5.12 -12.43
C ILE A 360 2.08 -6.33 -13.31
N THR A 361 1.75 -7.54 -12.83
CA THR A 361 2.02 -8.78 -13.55
C THR A 361 1.32 -8.81 -14.91
N ARG A 362 0.03 -8.45 -14.97
CA ARG A 362 -0.74 -8.37 -16.22
C ARG A 362 -0.15 -7.35 -17.20
N THR A 363 0.26 -6.19 -16.69
CA THR A 363 0.82 -5.10 -17.49
C THR A 363 2.20 -5.48 -18.03
N GLN A 364 3.04 -6.11 -17.21
CA GLN A 364 4.33 -6.65 -17.62
C GLN A 364 4.19 -7.71 -18.70
N VAL A 365 3.28 -8.68 -18.54
CA VAL A 365 3.04 -9.71 -19.56
C VAL A 365 2.66 -9.07 -20.90
N ARG A 366 1.74 -8.09 -20.91
CA ARG A 366 1.39 -7.34 -22.14
C ARG A 366 2.60 -6.64 -22.76
N ALA A 367 3.41 -5.97 -21.93
CA ALA A 367 4.61 -5.28 -22.37
C ALA A 367 5.61 -6.24 -23.02
N VAL A 368 5.86 -7.38 -22.38
CA VAL A 368 6.73 -8.45 -22.89
C VAL A 368 6.19 -9.01 -24.19
N THR A 369 4.89 -9.32 -24.29
CA THR A 369 4.28 -9.84 -25.52
C THR A 369 4.49 -8.90 -26.69
N ILE A 370 4.28 -7.59 -26.52
CA ILE A 370 4.50 -6.59 -27.56
C ILE A 370 5.98 -6.57 -27.99
N ASN A 371 6.91 -6.57 -27.03
CA ASN A 371 8.34 -6.59 -27.34
C ASN A 371 8.76 -7.89 -28.06
N VAL A 372 8.21 -9.05 -27.65
CA VAL A 372 8.48 -10.34 -28.30
C VAL A 372 7.94 -10.37 -29.74
N ILE A 373 6.74 -9.85 -29.98
CA ILE A 373 6.21 -9.70 -31.35
C ILE A 373 7.13 -8.80 -32.18
N ALA A 374 7.57 -7.67 -31.64
CA ALA A 374 8.50 -6.77 -32.31
C ALA A 374 9.87 -7.42 -32.59
N LEU A 375 10.36 -8.28 -31.68
CA LEU A 375 11.56 -9.07 -31.89
C LEU A 375 11.41 -10.01 -33.10
N PHE A 376 10.27 -10.70 -33.22
CA PHE A 376 9.99 -11.55 -34.38
C PHE A 376 9.86 -10.73 -35.68
N LEU A 377 9.20 -9.57 -35.63
CA LEU A 377 9.12 -8.67 -36.79
C LEU A 377 10.50 -8.17 -37.24
N THR A 378 11.45 -7.98 -36.30
CA THR A 378 12.85 -7.65 -36.63
C THR A 378 13.52 -8.73 -37.47
N MET A 379 13.10 -10.00 -37.34
CA MET A 379 13.60 -11.07 -38.20
C MET A 379 13.07 -11.01 -39.62
N ILE A 380 11.78 -10.71 -39.76
CA ILE A 380 11.10 -10.72 -41.05
C ILE A 380 11.48 -9.48 -41.85
N ARG A 381 11.51 -8.32 -41.18
CA ARG A 381 11.66 -7.01 -41.80
C ARG A 381 12.66 -6.23 -40.98
N GLN A 382 13.95 -6.32 -41.34
CA GLN A 382 15.10 -5.68 -40.69
C GLN A 382 14.74 -4.33 -40.03
N ILE A 383 14.35 -4.35 -38.75
CA ILE A 383 13.86 -3.17 -38.05
C ILE A 383 15.09 -2.32 -37.68
N HIS A 384 15.11 -1.06 -38.10
CA HIS A 384 16.16 -0.14 -37.73
C HIS A 384 16.13 0.16 -36.21
N PRO A 385 17.30 0.32 -35.54
CA PRO A 385 17.35 0.61 -34.11
C PRO A 385 16.46 1.76 -33.62
N PHE A 386 16.37 2.86 -34.37
CA PHE A 386 15.48 3.97 -34.02
C PHE A 386 14.00 3.56 -33.98
N THR A 387 13.56 2.70 -34.90
CA THR A 387 12.20 2.14 -34.89
C THR A 387 12.01 1.21 -33.70
N ALA A 388 13.02 0.40 -33.34
CA ALA A 388 12.99 -0.43 -32.14
C ALA A 388 12.88 0.41 -30.85
N ILE A 389 13.62 1.52 -30.74
CA ILE A 389 13.49 2.49 -29.63
C ILE A 389 12.08 3.07 -29.60
N GLY A 390 11.53 3.46 -30.76
CA GLY A 390 10.17 3.99 -30.87
C GLY A 390 9.11 3.00 -30.37
N ILE A 391 9.18 1.74 -30.84
CA ILE A 391 8.27 0.67 -30.41
C ILE A 391 8.38 0.46 -28.90
N TYR A 392 9.61 0.33 -28.38
CA TYR A 392 9.85 0.12 -26.95
C TYR A 392 9.35 1.28 -26.08
N GLY A 393 9.62 2.52 -26.50
CA GLY A 393 9.20 3.73 -25.79
C GLY A 393 7.68 3.92 -25.79
N ILE A 394 7.03 3.73 -26.94
CA ILE A 394 5.57 3.81 -27.07
C ILE A 394 4.90 2.70 -26.25
N ASN A 395 5.43 1.46 -26.31
CA ASN A 395 4.92 0.36 -25.50
C ASN A 395 4.99 0.71 -24.01
N MET A 396 6.15 1.16 -23.51
CA MET A 396 6.30 1.58 -22.12
C MET A 396 5.30 2.67 -21.74
N LEU A 397 5.22 3.75 -22.52
CA LEU A 397 4.32 4.87 -22.23
C LEU A 397 2.85 4.43 -22.21
N ALA A 398 2.43 3.61 -23.17
CA ALA A 398 1.08 3.06 -23.21
C ALA A 398 0.77 2.22 -21.97
N GLN A 399 1.69 1.34 -21.55
CA GLN A 399 1.52 0.53 -20.35
C GLN A 399 1.46 1.39 -19.08
N LEU A 400 2.27 2.43 -18.98
CA LEU A 400 2.24 3.34 -17.82
C LEU A 400 0.90 4.11 -17.72
N ILE A 401 0.34 4.56 -18.84
CA ILE A 401 -0.98 5.21 -18.86
C ILE A 401 -2.09 4.24 -18.45
N ILE A 402 -2.09 3.02 -19.01
CA ILE A 402 -3.06 1.97 -18.66
C ILE A 402 -2.99 1.65 -17.17
N LEU A 403 -1.77 1.49 -16.66
CA LEU A 403 -1.50 1.22 -15.25
C LEU A 403 -2.02 2.34 -14.34
N GLN A 404 -1.72 3.60 -14.67
CA GLN A 404 -2.19 4.76 -13.90
C GLN A 404 -3.72 4.77 -13.81
N ASN A 405 -4.41 4.57 -14.94
CA ASN A 405 -5.87 4.56 -14.98
C ASN A 405 -6.47 3.41 -14.15
N ASN A 406 -5.91 2.20 -14.25
CA ASN A 406 -6.38 1.05 -13.51
C ASN A 406 -6.17 1.17 -12.00
N ILE A 407 -5.01 1.71 -11.56
CA ILE A 407 -4.76 1.99 -10.14
C ILE A 407 -5.74 3.05 -9.64
N HIS A 408 -6.01 4.09 -10.45
CA HIS A 408 -6.96 5.14 -10.10
C HIS A 408 -8.38 4.58 -9.91
N GLN A 409 -8.83 3.67 -10.77
CA GLN A 409 -10.12 2.99 -10.62
C GLN A 409 -10.14 2.06 -9.39
N GLY A 410 -9.02 1.40 -9.11
CA GLY A 410 -8.85 0.53 -7.93
C GLY A 410 -8.95 1.26 -6.59
N LYS A 411 -8.79 2.60 -6.56
CA LYS A 411 -8.90 3.41 -5.33
C LYS A 411 -10.23 3.19 -4.59
N GLY A 412 -11.31 2.89 -5.31
CA GLY A 412 -12.63 2.60 -4.73
C GLY A 412 -12.61 1.52 -3.65
N VAL A 413 -11.65 0.58 -3.72
CA VAL A 413 -11.47 -0.47 -2.70
C VAL A 413 -11.16 0.11 -1.32
N LEU A 414 -10.47 1.26 -1.23
CA LEU A 414 -10.11 1.93 0.02
C LEU A 414 -11.26 2.75 0.62
N TYR A 415 -12.33 3.02 -0.14
CA TYR A 415 -13.49 3.78 0.34
C TYR A 415 -14.59 2.87 0.89
N ASN A 416 -14.67 1.61 0.46
CA ASN A 416 -15.71 0.68 0.86
C ASN A 416 -15.35 -0.10 2.14
N ALA A 417 -14.90 0.60 3.18
CA ALA A 417 -14.56 0.02 4.49
C ALA A 417 -15.80 -0.40 5.28
N TYR A 418 -16.66 -1.21 4.65
CA TYR A 418 -17.95 -1.68 5.13
C TYR A 418 -19.06 -0.62 5.00
N LYS A 419 -19.91 -0.83 3.99
CA LYS A 419 -21.31 -0.39 4.01
C LYS A 419 -22.09 -1.34 4.91
#